data_AF-A0A4Z0Q5H9-F1
#
_entry.id   AF-A0A4Z0Q5H9-F1
#
_cell.length_a   1.000
_cell.length_b   1.000
_cell.length_c   1.000
_cell.angle_alpha   90.00
_cell.angle_beta   90.00
_cell.angle_gamma   90.00
#
_symmetry.space_group_name_H-M   'P 1'
#
loop_
_entity.id
_entity.type
_entity.pdbx_description
1 polymer ?
#
loop_
_entity_poly.entity_id
_entity_poly.type
_entity_poly.pdbx_seq_one_letter_code
_entity_poly.pdbx_strand_id
1 'polypeptide(L)'
;MKSRFTQVVLGLFALATVTLASCEKDEVRATVTPDNAPAFSASTNAVVLQQANSSDNAVTFTWSPIKSFTWSNADHPYKLDTKYTFQIDKKGNNFAAPISVDAGNGPTTSLTVEKLNESLIQLGLAPNVATPVEIRLKGSYSPSSQMYSPVVSMTATPYKVCVAPTSDVWGVVGSAAISWDTDAIMTYDCDSKTYKLTRAMGVGEFKFRANRAWTVNYGDDGADGTLEQDGKNINVATAGVYTITLDLAAKKYTIVK
;
A
#
# COMPACT_ATOMS: atom_id res chain seq x y z
N MET A 1 39.02 -19.03 80.53
CA MET A 1 40.31 -19.78 80.50
C MET A 1 40.45 -20.41 79.12
N LYS A 2 41.62 -20.38 78.47
CA LYS A 2 42.59 -21.50 78.34
C LYS A 2 41.93 -22.91 78.25
N SER A 3 42.26 -23.82 77.31
CA SER A 3 43.07 -23.73 76.07
C SER A 3 43.13 -25.08 75.32
N ARG A 4 43.28 -25.07 73.97
CA ARG A 4 43.94 -26.11 73.11
C ARG A 4 43.22 -27.48 72.96
N PHE A 5 43.11 -28.05 71.74
CA PHE A 5 44.09 -28.84 70.95
C PHE A 5 44.62 -30.08 71.71
N THR A 6 44.62 -31.33 71.20
CA THR A 6 44.26 -31.88 69.85
C THR A 6 43.41 -33.18 70.05
N GLN A 7 43.34 -34.30 69.29
CA GLN A 7 44.10 -34.97 68.20
C GLN A 7 43.16 -35.50 67.07
N VAL A 8 43.77 -36.17 66.07
CA VAL A 8 43.20 -36.75 64.83
C VAL A 8 42.93 -38.27 64.94
N VAL A 9 41.89 -38.79 64.27
CA VAL A 9 41.84 -40.16 63.68
C VAL A 9 41.06 -40.12 62.33
N LEU A 10 41.40 -40.97 61.36
CA LEU A 10 40.77 -41.11 60.03
C LEU A 10 39.58 -42.10 60.05
N GLY A 11 38.60 -41.97 59.14
CA GLY A 11 37.60 -43.04 58.95
C GLY A 11 36.45 -42.81 57.95
N LEU A 12 36.72 -43.05 56.66
CA LEU A 12 35.82 -43.50 55.57
C LEU A 12 34.48 -42.77 55.23
N PHE A 13 34.23 -42.69 53.91
CA PHE A 13 32.97 -42.90 53.14
C PHE A 13 31.57 -42.64 53.80
N ALA A 14 30.61 -42.00 53.13
CA ALA A 14 30.55 -41.62 51.70
C ALA A 14 29.77 -40.29 51.51
N LEU A 15 30.26 -39.44 50.60
CA LEU A 15 29.53 -38.25 50.15
C LEU A 15 28.60 -38.65 49.00
N ALA A 16 27.29 -38.69 49.26
CA ALA A 16 26.28 -39.03 48.26
C ALA A 16 26.05 -37.88 47.27
N THR A 17 26.99 -37.66 46.35
CA THR A 17 26.83 -36.75 45.22
C THR A 17 25.78 -37.30 44.26
N VAL A 18 24.53 -36.88 44.43
CA VAL A 18 23.45 -37.15 43.48
C VAL A 18 23.73 -36.38 42.20
N THR A 19 24.49 -36.99 41.29
CA THR A 19 24.65 -36.52 39.92
C THR A 19 23.32 -36.67 39.22
N LEU A 20 22.58 -35.56 39.09
CA LEU A 20 21.44 -35.46 38.19
C LEU A 20 21.96 -35.56 36.76
N ALA A 21 22.16 -36.79 36.29
CA ALA A 21 22.42 -37.12 34.90
C ALA A 21 21.15 -36.82 34.10
N SER A 22 20.97 -35.54 33.75
CA SER A 22 19.97 -35.09 32.81
C SER A 22 20.34 -35.65 31.44
N CYS A 23 19.79 -36.81 31.11
CA CYS A 23 19.79 -37.27 29.72
C CYS A 23 19.07 -36.21 28.90
N GLU A 24 19.81 -35.45 28.08
CA GLU A 24 19.20 -34.88 26.89
C GLU A 24 18.63 -36.04 26.08
N LYS A 25 17.31 -36.10 26.06
CA LYS A 25 16.59 -37.12 25.33
C LYS A 25 16.61 -36.66 23.88
N ASP A 26 17.56 -37.20 23.11
CA ASP A 26 17.66 -37.01 21.65
C ASP A 26 16.43 -37.63 20.96
N GLU A 27 15.29 -36.97 21.10
CA GLU A 27 14.05 -37.38 20.45
C GLU A 27 14.17 -37.13 18.95
N VAL A 28 14.25 -38.22 18.20
CA VAL A 28 14.38 -38.24 16.74
C VAL A 28 13.17 -37.54 16.13
N ARG A 29 13.33 -36.25 15.81
CA ARG A 29 12.23 -35.41 15.36
C ARG A 29 11.72 -35.84 14.00
N ALA A 30 10.40 -35.86 13.86
CA ALA A 30 9.74 -35.93 12.56
C ALA A 30 10.19 -34.73 11.69
N THR A 31 10.67 -35.02 10.49
CA THR A 31 11.03 -33.99 9.50
C THR A 31 10.13 -34.12 8.28
N VAL A 32 9.85 -32.97 7.65
CA VAL A 32 8.96 -32.87 6.49
C VAL A 32 9.58 -32.00 5.42
N THR A 33 9.63 -32.52 4.19
CA THR A 33 10.29 -31.90 3.05
C THR A 33 9.30 -31.79 1.88
N PRO A 34 9.06 -30.58 1.32
CA PRO A 34 8.20 -30.41 0.14
C PRO A 34 8.84 -30.99 -1.12
N ASP A 35 8.02 -31.44 -2.07
CA ASP A 35 8.47 -32.10 -3.30
C ASP A 35 9.10 -31.17 -4.35
N ASN A 36 8.77 -29.88 -4.34
CA ASN A 36 9.43 -28.89 -5.20
C ASN A 36 9.65 -27.54 -4.51
N ALA A 37 10.73 -26.84 -4.89
CA ALA A 37 10.79 -25.38 -4.72
C ALA A 37 9.81 -24.73 -5.71
N PRO A 38 9.15 -23.60 -5.38
CA PRO A 38 8.21 -22.98 -6.31
C PRO A 38 9.01 -22.27 -7.40
N ALA A 39 8.96 -22.78 -8.63
CA ALA A 39 9.18 -21.91 -9.79
C ALA A 39 8.18 -20.75 -9.69
N PHE A 40 8.62 -19.52 -9.89
CA PHE A 40 7.83 -18.31 -9.67
C PHE A 40 8.13 -17.28 -10.76
N SER A 41 7.10 -16.73 -11.38
CA SER A 41 7.20 -15.74 -12.45
C SER A 41 6.08 -14.70 -12.38
N ALA A 42 6.31 -13.56 -13.03
CA ALA A 42 5.35 -12.49 -13.24
C ALA A 42 5.11 -12.31 -14.75
N SER A 43 3.91 -11.87 -15.14
CA SER A 43 3.56 -11.56 -16.54
C SER A 43 4.30 -10.33 -17.10
N THR A 44 4.89 -9.50 -16.23
CA THR A 44 5.70 -8.33 -16.59
C THR A 44 6.80 -8.11 -15.54
N ASN A 45 7.91 -7.49 -15.96
CA ASN A 45 8.97 -6.98 -15.09
C ASN A 45 8.90 -5.45 -14.87
N ALA A 46 7.89 -4.78 -15.43
CA ALA A 46 7.65 -3.35 -15.23
C ALA A 46 6.16 -3.02 -15.15
N VAL A 47 5.78 -2.12 -14.25
CA VAL A 47 4.41 -1.59 -14.12
C VAL A 47 4.41 -0.08 -13.95
N VAL A 48 3.49 0.58 -14.65
CA VAL A 48 3.11 1.98 -14.42
C VAL A 48 1.65 1.98 -14.03
N LEU A 49 1.38 2.27 -12.76
CA LEU A 49 0.05 2.18 -12.17
C LEU A 49 -0.64 3.53 -12.29
N GLN A 50 -1.95 3.54 -12.56
CA GLN A 50 -2.75 4.76 -12.64
C GLN A 50 -4.08 4.57 -11.91
N GLN A 51 -4.66 5.65 -11.40
CA GLN A 51 -5.96 5.57 -10.75
C GLN A 51 -7.10 5.27 -11.75
N ALA A 52 -6.94 5.66 -13.02
CA ALA A 52 -7.93 5.47 -14.06
C ALA A 52 -8.20 4.00 -14.41
N ASN A 53 -7.27 3.10 -14.08
CA ASN A 53 -7.40 1.65 -14.30
C ASN A 53 -7.23 0.84 -13.00
N SER A 54 -7.61 1.41 -11.84
CA SER A 54 -7.43 0.80 -10.51
C SER A 54 -7.97 -0.64 -10.40
N SER A 55 -9.08 -0.94 -11.06
CA SER A 55 -9.73 -2.26 -11.07
C SER A 55 -9.08 -3.30 -12.00
N ASP A 56 -8.20 -2.89 -12.91
CA ASP A 56 -7.57 -3.79 -13.89
C ASP A 56 -6.46 -4.62 -13.24
N ASN A 57 -6.14 -5.77 -13.84
CA ASN A 57 -4.99 -6.58 -13.44
C ASN A 57 -3.67 -5.90 -13.84
N ALA A 58 -2.84 -5.51 -12.86
CA ALA A 58 -1.53 -4.92 -13.11
C ALA A 58 -0.46 -5.97 -13.46
N VAL A 59 -0.54 -7.13 -12.80
CA VAL A 59 0.40 -8.24 -12.96
C VAL A 59 -0.26 -9.55 -12.58
N THR A 60 -0.06 -10.57 -13.39
CA THR A 60 -0.38 -11.96 -13.07
C THR A 60 0.88 -12.66 -12.60
N PHE A 61 0.82 -13.31 -11.45
CA PHE A 61 1.88 -14.15 -10.91
C PHE A 61 1.52 -15.62 -11.12
N THR A 62 2.52 -16.43 -11.46
CA THR A 62 2.36 -17.88 -11.69
C THR A 62 3.45 -18.63 -10.93
N TRP A 63 3.08 -19.76 -10.32
CA TRP A 63 4.01 -20.64 -9.63
C TRP A 63 3.66 -22.12 -9.79
N SER A 64 4.59 -22.97 -9.34
CA SER A 64 4.36 -24.41 -9.13
C SER A 64 4.05 -24.67 -7.65
N PRO A 65 2.78 -24.91 -7.26
CA PRO A 65 2.44 -25.27 -5.88
C PRO A 65 3.08 -26.61 -5.50
N ILE A 66 3.45 -26.73 -4.21
CA ILE A 66 3.79 -28.01 -3.57
C ILE A 66 2.64 -28.99 -3.80
N LYS A 67 2.92 -30.23 -4.19
CA LYS A 67 1.89 -31.27 -4.41
C LYS A 67 1.96 -32.37 -3.36
N SER A 68 3.13 -32.60 -2.78
CA SER A 68 3.35 -33.66 -1.79
C SER A 68 4.47 -33.33 -0.82
N PHE A 69 4.50 -34.05 0.28
CA PHE A 69 5.49 -33.90 1.34
C PHE A 69 6.09 -35.26 1.69
N THR A 70 7.41 -35.34 1.63
CA THR A 70 8.16 -36.51 2.11
C THR A 70 8.37 -36.35 3.61
N TRP A 71 7.94 -37.34 4.37
CA TRP A 71 8.11 -37.40 5.83
C TRP A 71 9.27 -38.35 6.18
N SER A 72 10.00 -38.04 7.25
CA SER A 72 10.95 -38.96 7.89
C SER A 72 10.75 -38.92 9.40
N ASN A 73 10.96 -40.06 10.06
CA ASN A 73 10.72 -40.23 11.50
C ASN A 73 9.28 -39.89 11.94
N ALA A 74 8.29 -40.29 11.13
CA ALA A 74 6.87 -40.15 11.41
C ALA A 74 6.15 -41.47 11.08
N ASP A 75 5.20 -41.88 11.94
CA ASP A 75 4.52 -43.17 11.82
C ASP A 75 3.61 -43.26 10.58
N HIS A 76 3.19 -42.11 10.04
CA HIS A 76 2.38 -41.98 8.83
C HIS A 76 2.58 -40.57 8.21
N PRO A 77 2.34 -40.41 6.90
CA PRO A 77 2.37 -39.09 6.28
C PRO A 77 1.13 -38.27 6.66
N TYR A 78 1.33 -37.05 7.16
CA TYR A 78 0.25 -36.11 7.43
C TYR A 78 -0.06 -35.26 6.17
N LYS A 79 -1.36 -34.99 5.94
CA LYS A 79 -1.78 -33.98 4.97
C LYS A 79 -1.55 -32.59 5.55
N LEU A 80 -0.78 -31.76 4.84
CA LEU A 80 -0.61 -30.33 5.16
C LEU A 80 -1.25 -29.48 4.08
N ASP A 81 -2.00 -28.46 4.48
CA ASP A 81 -2.49 -27.42 3.56
C ASP A 81 -1.45 -26.30 3.45
N THR A 82 -1.08 -25.93 2.22
CA THR A 82 -0.09 -24.87 1.98
C THR A 82 -0.77 -23.55 1.70
N LYS A 83 -0.35 -22.48 2.39
CA LYS A 83 -0.75 -21.10 2.11
C LYS A 83 0.40 -20.34 1.45
N TYR A 84 0.10 -19.54 0.43
CA TYR A 84 1.10 -18.71 -0.25
C TYR A 84 0.87 -17.23 0.04
N THR A 85 1.96 -16.46 0.09
CA THR A 85 1.94 -15.02 0.34
C THR A 85 3.04 -14.37 -0.47
N PHE A 86 2.72 -13.35 -1.27
CA PHE A 86 3.74 -12.52 -1.90
C PHE A 86 4.41 -11.66 -0.84
N GLN A 87 5.73 -11.60 -0.84
CA GLN A 87 6.50 -10.60 -0.11
C GLN A 87 7.12 -9.63 -1.11
N ILE A 88 6.83 -8.35 -0.96
CA ILE A 88 7.30 -7.25 -1.81
C ILE A 88 8.18 -6.33 -0.95
N ASP A 89 9.41 -6.09 -1.38
CA ASP A 89 10.33 -5.16 -0.70
C ASP A 89 11.11 -4.31 -1.73
N LYS A 90 11.77 -3.25 -1.28
CA LYS A 90 12.67 -2.42 -2.09
C LYS A 90 13.87 -3.26 -2.51
N LYS A 91 14.33 -3.10 -3.75
CA LYS A 91 15.45 -3.89 -4.29
C LYS A 91 16.71 -3.73 -3.42
N GLY A 92 17.29 -4.85 -3.02
CA GLY A 92 18.47 -4.90 -2.14
C GLY A 92 18.16 -4.79 -0.64
N ASN A 93 16.90 -4.60 -0.22
CA ASN A 93 16.52 -4.60 1.20
C ASN A 93 16.39 -6.03 1.79
N ASN A 94 16.69 -7.07 1.00
CA ASN A 94 16.75 -8.48 1.41
C ASN A 94 15.48 -9.04 2.09
N PHE A 95 14.32 -8.42 1.85
CA PHE A 95 13.05 -8.73 2.54
C PHE A 95 13.15 -8.57 4.07
N ALA A 96 13.83 -7.51 4.52
CA ALA A 96 13.94 -7.15 5.94
C ALA A 96 12.65 -6.54 6.51
N ALA A 97 11.86 -5.82 5.68
CA ALA A 97 10.58 -5.24 6.09
C ALA A 97 9.53 -5.32 4.94
N PRO A 98 9.22 -6.52 4.41
CA PRO A 98 8.43 -6.66 3.20
C PRO A 98 6.94 -6.50 3.46
N ILE A 99 6.25 -5.81 2.56
CA ILE A 99 4.78 -5.86 2.51
C ILE A 99 4.36 -7.26 2.07
N SER A 100 3.44 -7.85 2.83
CA SER A 100 2.98 -9.22 2.64
C SER A 100 1.53 -9.22 2.14
N VAL A 101 1.30 -9.80 0.96
CA VAL A 101 0.00 -9.83 0.28
C VAL A 101 -0.41 -11.30 0.09
N ASP A 102 -1.65 -11.65 0.42
CA ASP A 102 -2.14 -13.02 0.21
C ASP A 102 -2.07 -13.40 -1.29
N ALA A 103 -1.60 -14.62 -1.56
CA ALA A 103 -1.56 -15.20 -2.90
C ALA A 103 -2.57 -16.35 -3.05
N GLY A 104 -3.29 -16.73 -1.98
CA GLY A 104 -4.17 -17.88 -1.97
C GLY A 104 -3.41 -19.20 -2.16
N ASN A 105 -3.99 -20.10 -2.95
CA ASN A 105 -3.51 -21.49 -3.09
C ASN A 105 -2.79 -21.78 -4.43
N GLY A 106 -2.85 -20.86 -5.40
CA GLY A 106 -2.24 -21.02 -6.73
C GLY A 106 -3.02 -21.90 -7.70
N PRO A 107 -2.44 -22.28 -8.86
CA PRO A 107 -1.05 -22.00 -9.30
C PRO A 107 -0.82 -20.59 -9.85
N THR A 108 -1.85 -19.76 -9.95
CA THR A 108 -1.74 -18.38 -10.43
C THR A 108 -2.76 -17.48 -9.75
N THR A 109 -2.44 -16.18 -9.64
CA THR A 109 -3.38 -15.12 -9.28
C THR A 109 -2.86 -13.78 -9.82
N SER A 110 -3.72 -12.77 -9.91
CA SER A 110 -3.36 -11.42 -10.32
C SER A 110 -3.50 -10.44 -9.17
N LEU A 111 -2.64 -9.43 -9.12
CA LEU A 111 -2.87 -8.23 -8.31
C LEU A 111 -3.48 -7.14 -9.20
N THR A 112 -4.53 -6.49 -8.71
CA THR A 112 -5.09 -5.30 -9.36
C THR A 112 -4.13 -4.12 -9.25
N VAL A 113 -4.30 -3.14 -10.14
CA VAL A 113 -3.58 -1.86 -10.11
C VAL A 113 -3.74 -1.19 -8.74
N GLU A 114 -4.94 -1.19 -8.17
CA GLU A 114 -5.22 -0.71 -6.81
C GLU A 114 -4.42 -1.47 -5.74
N LYS A 115 -4.56 -2.80 -5.67
CA LYS A 115 -3.95 -3.62 -4.61
C LYS A 115 -2.43 -3.59 -4.64
N LEU A 116 -1.84 -3.54 -5.84
CA LEU A 116 -0.40 -3.36 -5.99
C LEU A 116 0.02 -1.93 -5.63
N ASN A 117 -0.75 -0.91 -6.00
CA ASN A 117 -0.46 0.48 -5.63
C ASN A 117 -0.46 0.70 -4.12
N GLU A 118 -1.51 0.24 -3.42
CA GLU A 118 -1.57 0.25 -1.94
C GLU A 118 -0.31 -0.38 -1.32
N SER A 119 0.08 -1.55 -1.83
CA SER A 119 1.24 -2.29 -1.31
C SER A 119 2.56 -1.53 -1.51
N LEU A 120 2.73 -0.86 -2.64
CA LEU A 120 3.92 -0.07 -2.96
C LEU A 120 3.97 1.25 -2.16
N ILE A 121 2.82 1.89 -1.94
CA ILE A 121 2.71 3.08 -1.08
C ILE A 121 2.95 2.71 0.39
N GLN A 122 2.44 1.57 0.87
CA GLN A 122 2.70 1.07 2.22
C GLN A 122 4.18 0.68 2.45
N LEU A 123 4.86 0.20 1.41
CA LEU A 123 6.31 -0.01 1.36
C LEU A 123 7.11 1.32 1.36
N GLY A 124 6.43 2.46 1.24
CA GLY A 124 7.03 3.79 1.21
C GLY A 124 7.79 4.08 -0.08
N LEU A 125 7.23 3.73 -1.24
CA LEU A 125 7.66 4.27 -2.53
C LEU A 125 7.04 5.65 -2.76
N ALA A 126 7.75 6.52 -3.48
CA ALA A 126 7.21 7.82 -3.88
C ALA A 126 6.24 7.66 -5.07
N PRO A 127 5.04 8.27 -5.03
CA PRO A 127 4.15 8.37 -6.18
C PRO A 127 4.84 8.95 -7.41
N ASN A 128 4.49 8.42 -8.59
CA ASN A 128 4.96 8.80 -9.91
C ASN A 128 6.49 8.62 -10.12
N VAL A 129 7.20 7.93 -9.22
CA VAL A 129 8.64 7.63 -9.33
C VAL A 129 8.86 6.14 -9.60
N ALA A 130 9.41 5.82 -10.77
CA ALA A 130 9.77 4.47 -11.16
C ALA A 130 10.87 3.91 -10.24
N THR A 131 10.52 2.93 -9.40
CA THR A 131 11.39 2.40 -8.35
C THR A 131 11.57 0.88 -8.49
N PRO A 132 12.81 0.35 -8.40
CA PRO A 132 13.03 -1.10 -8.44
C PRO A 132 12.63 -1.77 -7.11
N VAL A 133 11.80 -2.80 -7.23
CA VAL A 133 11.35 -3.67 -6.13
C VAL A 133 11.72 -5.13 -6.41
N GLU A 134 11.73 -5.93 -5.35
CA GLU A 134 11.96 -7.36 -5.39
C GLU A 134 10.78 -8.09 -4.75
N ILE A 135 10.35 -9.17 -5.40
CA ILE A 135 9.15 -9.93 -5.05
C ILE A 135 9.55 -11.40 -4.91
N ARG A 136 9.11 -12.05 -3.83
CA ARG A 136 9.21 -13.52 -3.66
C ARG A 136 7.90 -14.11 -3.18
N LEU A 137 7.62 -15.34 -3.56
CA LEU A 137 6.55 -16.14 -2.99
C LEU A 137 7.05 -16.79 -1.70
N LYS A 138 6.36 -16.57 -0.58
CA LYS A 138 6.50 -17.35 0.65
C LYS A 138 5.43 -18.44 0.66
N GLY A 139 5.85 -19.71 0.68
CA GLY A 139 4.97 -20.85 0.99
C GLY A 139 5.07 -21.19 2.48
N SER A 140 3.94 -21.44 3.14
CA SER A 140 3.88 -21.88 4.54
C SER A 140 2.99 -23.11 4.66
N TYR A 141 3.53 -24.19 5.24
CA TYR A 141 2.86 -25.50 5.35
C TYR A 141 2.84 -26.04 6.80
N SER A 142 3.49 -25.35 7.73
CA SER A 142 3.21 -25.42 9.17
C SER A 142 3.44 -24.02 9.80
N PRO A 143 3.10 -23.78 11.08
CA PRO A 143 3.40 -22.52 11.75
C PRO A 143 4.90 -22.14 11.74
N SER A 144 5.79 -23.14 11.77
CA SER A 144 7.25 -22.97 11.77
C SER A 144 7.92 -23.34 10.45
N SER A 145 7.24 -24.08 9.57
CA SER A 145 7.79 -24.61 8.30
C SER A 145 7.40 -23.71 7.13
N GLN A 146 8.41 -23.03 6.57
CA GLN A 146 8.26 -22.01 5.53
C GLN A 146 9.30 -22.25 4.42
N MET A 147 8.97 -21.83 3.20
CA MET A 147 9.88 -21.86 2.05
C MET A 147 9.68 -20.62 1.18
N TYR A 148 10.69 -20.32 0.36
CA TYR A 148 10.69 -19.15 -0.51
C TYR A 148 11.00 -19.55 -1.95
N SER A 149 10.37 -18.89 -2.91
CA SER A 149 10.75 -18.95 -4.32
C SER A 149 12.05 -18.20 -4.60
N PRO A 150 12.63 -18.36 -5.81
CA PRO A 150 13.50 -17.35 -6.39
C PRO A 150 12.85 -15.95 -6.40
N VAL A 151 13.68 -14.92 -6.47
CA VAL A 151 13.25 -13.51 -6.48
C VAL A 151 12.95 -13.04 -7.90
N VAL A 152 11.81 -12.37 -8.09
CA VAL A 152 11.48 -11.59 -9.29
C VAL A 152 11.82 -10.12 -9.01
N SER A 153 12.72 -9.53 -9.81
CA SER A 153 12.91 -8.07 -9.86
C SER A 153 11.80 -7.43 -10.71
N MET A 154 11.28 -6.29 -10.29
CA MET A 154 10.29 -5.49 -11.02
C MET A 154 10.58 -4.00 -10.88
N THR A 155 10.38 -3.19 -11.93
CA THR A 155 10.35 -1.73 -11.83
C THR A 155 8.91 -1.25 -11.71
N ALA A 156 8.54 -0.67 -10.57
CA ALA A 156 7.17 -0.24 -10.30
C ALA A 156 7.06 1.28 -10.15
N THR A 157 6.07 1.87 -10.81
CA THR A 157 5.70 3.29 -10.68
C THR A 157 4.30 3.38 -10.06
N PRO A 158 4.17 3.60 -8.73
CA PRO A 158 2.87 3.78 -8.09
C PRO A 158 2.29 5.17 -8.38
N TYR A 159 0.99 5.36 -8.17
CA TYR A 159 0.29 6.65 -8.26
C TYR A 159 -0.19 7.15 -6.89
N LYS A 160 -0.35 8.47 -6.76
CA LYS A 160 -1.02 9.06 -5.60
C LYS A 160 -2.53 8.92 -5.80
N VAL A 161 -3.21 8.21 -4.90
CA VAL A 161 -4.68 8.16 -4.88
C VAL A 161 -5.21 9.59 -4.67
N CYS A 162 -6.08 10.03 -5.57
CA CYS A 162 -6.74 11.32 -5.53
C CYS A 162 -8.24 11.16 -5.73
N VAL A 163 -9.01 11.46 -4.67
CA VAL A 163 -10.48 11.37 -4.67
C VAL A 163 -11.01 12.67 -4.07
N ALA A 164 -12.04 13.25 -4.70
CA ALA A 164 -12.72 14.43 -4.20
C ALA A 164 -13.51 14.11 -2.91
N PRO A 165 -13.69 15.08 -1.98
CA PRO A 165 -14.39 14.85 -0.72
C PRO A 165 -15.90 14.59 -0.90
N THR A 166 -16.46 14.96 -2.05
CA THR A 166 -17.83 14.60 -2.47
C THR A 166 -17.81 14.12 -3.91
N SER A 167 -18.93 13.52 -4.36
CA SER A 167 -19.16 13.14 -5.76
C SER A 167 -19.50 14.33 -6.67
N ASP A 168 -19.42 15.57 -6.17
CA ASP A 168 -19.87 16.75 -6.91
C ASP A 168 -18.87 17.16 -8.00
N VAL A 169 -19.39 17.33 -9.22
CA VAL A 169 -18.65 17.84 -10.36
C VAL A 169 -18.73 19.36 -10.33
N TRP A 170 -17.67 20.01 -9.85
CA TRP A 170 -17.59 21.48 -9.80
C TRP A 170 -17.15 22.08 -11.13
N GLY A 171 -17.77 23.21 -11.49
CA GLY A 171 -17.48 23.95 -12.71
C GLY A 171 -17.53 25.46 -12.49
N VAL A 172 -16.89 26.19 -13.42
CA VAL A 172 -17.00 27.64 -13.57
C VAL A 172 -17.97 27.93 -14.71
N VAL A 173 -19.02 28.70 -14.44
CA VAL A 173 -20.10 29.03 -15.39
C VAL A 173 -20.25 30.55 -15.51
N GLY A 174 -20.53 31.06 -16.72
CA GLY A 174 -20.78 32.48 -16.97
C GLY A 174 -20.16 33.03 -18.25
N SER A 175 -20.40 34.32 -18.52
CA SER A 175 -19.99 35.02 -19.75
C SER A 175 -18.47 35.21 -19.89
N ALA A 176 -17.73 35.34 -18.78
CA ALA A 176 -16.26 35.29 -18.83
C ALA A 176 -15.74 33.87 -19.09
N ALA A 177 -16.55 32.84 -18.85
CA ALA A 177 -16.16 31.44 -18.93
C ALA A 177 -16.48 30.83 -20.31
N ILE A 178 -17.75 30.53 -20.58
CA ILE A 178 -18.26 29.94 -21.83
C ILE A 178 -19.64 30.55 -22.12
N SER A 179 -20.63 30.22 -21.29
CA SER A 179 -21.95 30.84 -21.23
C SER A 179 -22.54 30.62 -19.83
N TRP A 180 -23.76 31.11 -19.58
CA TRP A 180 -24.50 30.80 -18.34
C TRP A 180 -25.10 29.38 -18.31
N ASP A 181 -25.03 28.67 -19.43
CA ASP A 181 -25.55 27.31 -19.62
C ASP A 181 -24.46 26.25 -19.45
N THR A 182 -23.24 26.53 -19.94
CA THR A 182 -22.15 25.55 -20.07
C THR A 182 -21.04 25.77 -19.04
N ASP A 183 -20.85 24.78 -18.16
CA ASP A 183 -19.77 24.78 -17.16
C ASP A 183 -18.42 24.41 -17.80
N ALA A 184 -17.38 25.20 -17.52
CA ALA A 184 -16.00 24.76 -17.63
C ALA A 184 -15.63 23.96 -16.37
N ILE A 185 -15.47 22.64 -16.51
CA ILE A 185 -15.31 21.72 -15.36
C ILE A 185 -13.92 21.87 -14.71
N MET A 186 -13.90 21.89 -13.39
CA MET A 186 -12.69 21.96 -12.56
C MET A 186 -12.22 20.56 -12.13
N THR A 187 -10.92 20.37 -12.00
CA THR A 187 -10.31 19.12 -11.48
C THR A 187 -9.97 19.28 -10.00
N TYR A 188 -10.28 18.29 -9.17
CA TYR A 188 -9.87 18.32 -7.76
C TYR A 188 -8.37 18.00 -7.62
N ASP A 189 -7.65 18.88 -6.92
CA ASP A 189 -6.23 18.78 -6.61
C ASP A 189 -6.06 18.23 -5.19
N CYS A 190 -5.44 17.04 -5.08
CA CYS A 190 -5.26 16.36 -3.80
C CYS A 190 -3.97 16.73 -3.04
N ASP A 191 -3.17 17.68 -3.53
CA ASP A 191 -2.07 18.28 -2.77
C ASP A 191 -2.56 19.53 -2.03
N SER A 192 -3.28 20.43 -2.70
CA SER A 192 -3.86 21.62 -2.07
C SER A 192 -5.29 21.44 -1.53
N LYS A 193 -5.97 20.34 -1.85
CA LYS A 193 -7.37 20.02 -1.45
C LYS A 193 -8.42 20.99 -2.01
N THR A 194 -8.19 21.47 -3.22
CA THR A 194 -9.00 22.50 -3.90
C THR A 194 -9.39 22.05 -5.29
N TYR A 195 -10.52 22.52 -5.83
CA TYR A 195 -10.78 22.38 -7.26
C TYR A 195 -10.00 23.45 -8.04
N LYS A 196 -9.38 23.08 -9.17
CA LYS A 196 -8.56 23.96 -10.02
C LYS A 196 -8.96 23.89 -11.48
N LEU A 197 -8.77 25.00 -12.18
CA LEU A 197 -9.05 25.13 -13.60
C LEU A 197 -8.16 26.23 -14.22
N THR A 198 -7.28 25.85 -15.16
CA THR A 198 -6.48 26.79 -15.94
C THR A 198 -7.03 26.91 -17.35
N ARG A 199 -7.50 28.10 -17.75
CA ARG A 199 -8.12 28.33 -19.07
C ARG A 199 -8.11 29.80 -19.49
N ALA A 200 -8.37 30.06 -20.77
CA ALA A 200 -8.69 31.40 -21.25
C ALA A 200 -10.06 31.86 -20.71
N MET A 201 -10.12 33.09 -20.18
CA MET A 201 -11.33 33.79 -19.76
C MET A 201 -11.49 35.07 -20.58
N GLY A 202 -12.73 35.43 -20.89
CA GLY A 202 -13.10 36.71 -21.50
C GLY A 202 -13.27 37.84 -20.47
N VAL A 203 -13.64 39.03 -20.93
CA VAL A 203 -14.20 40.07 -20.06
C VAL A 203 -15.67 39.74 -19.81
N GLY A 204 -16.12 39.79 -18.56
CA GLY A 204 -17.48 39.42 -18.17
C GLY A 204 -17.53 38.84 -16.77
N GLU A 205 -18.46 37.91 -16.54
CA GLU A 205 -18.78 37.42 -15.20
C GLU A 205 -18.76 35.88 -15.12
N PHE A 206 -18.58 35.34 -13.92
CA PHE A 206 -18.77 33.92 -13.62
C PHE A 206 -19.29 33.63 -12.20
N LYS A 207 -19.71 32.39 -11.97
CA LYS A 207 -19.96 31.78 -10.65
C LYS A 207 -19.35 30.37 -10.63
N PHE A 208 -19.20 29.80 -9.44
CA PHE A 208 -18.94 28.37 -9.27
C PHE A 208 -20.26 27.61 -9.17
N ARG A 209 -20.40 26.46 -9.86
CA ARG A 209 -21.62 25.65 -9.89
C ARG A 209 -21.29 24.17 -9.66
N ALA A 210 -22.07 23.51 -8.82
CA ALA A 210 -21.99 22.06 -8.63
C ALA A 210 -22.92 21.34 -9.61
N ASN A 211 -22.47 20.21 -10.16
CA ASN A 211 -23.28 19.26 -10.93
C ASN A 211 -24.04 19.87 -12.13
N ARG A 212 -23.59 21.02 -12.66
CA ARG A 212 -24.28 21.84 -13.68
C ARG A 212 -25.67 22.32 -13.27
N ALA A 213 -25.96 22.35 -11.97
CA ALA A 213 -27.27 22.70 -11.41
C ALA A 213 -27.16 23.89 -10.44
N TRP A 214 -28.15 24.79 -10.48
CA TRP A 214 -28.14 25.99 -9.62
C TRP A 214 -28.36 25.69 -8.13
N THR A 215 -28.77 24.47 -7.75
CA THR A 215 -29.04 24.04 -6.36
C THR A 215 -27.89 24.31 -5.38
N VAL A 216 -26.64 24.21 -5.84
CA VAL A 216 -25.46 24.63 -5.07
C VAL A 216 -24.53 25.40 -6.00
N ASN A 217 -24.48 26.71 -5.81
CA ASN A 217 -23.61 27.62 -6.55
C ASN A 217 -23.04 28.68 -5.60
N TYR A 218 -21.82 29.14 -5.89
CA TYR A 218 -21.13 30.16 -5.09
C TYR A 218 -20.78 31.37 -5.95
N GLY A 219 -20.97 32.55 -5.37
CA GLY A 219 -20.52 33.84 -5.87
C GLY A 219 -19.56 34.51 -4.88
N ASP A 220 -19.40 35.83 -5.02
CA ASP A 220 -18.63 36.69 -4.11
C ASP A 220 -19.44 37.97 -3.84
N ASP A 221 -19.83 38.20 -2.60
CA ASP A 221 -20.73 39.29 -2.22
C ASP A 221 -20.04 40.61 -1.81
N GLY A 222 -18.71 40.72 -1.96
CA GLY A 222 -17.94 41.95 -1.69
C GLY A 222 -16.79 42.27 -2.68
N ALA A 223 -16.50 41.36 -3.62
CA ALA A 223 -15.22 41.26 -4.34
C ALA A 223 -14.00 41.10 -3.41
N ASP A 224 -14.17 40.36 -2.30
CA ASP A 224 -13.12 40.16 -1.27
C ASP A 224 -12.47 38.76 -1.30
N GLY A 225 -12.99 37.84 -2.11
CA GLY A 225 -12.47 36.49 -2.28
C GLY A 225 -13.10 35.40 -1.39
N THR A 226 -14.13 35.70 -0.58
CA THR A 226 -14.94 34.64 0.07
C THR A 226 -15.97 34.02 -0.88
N LEU A 227 -16.76 33.07 -0.38
CA LEU A 227 -17.70 32.28 -1.19
C LEU A 227 -19.08 32.19 -0.54
N GLU A 228 -19.97 33.06 -0.99
CA GLU A 228 -21.35 33.12 -0.53
C GLU A 228 -22.23 32.26 -1.43
N GLN A 229 -22.99 31.34 -0.82
CA GLN A 229 -23.94 30.54 -1.56
C GLN A 229 -25.02 31.47 -2.14
N ASP A 230 -25.31 31.31 -3.43
CA ASP A 230 -26.20 32.19 -4.21
C ASP A 230 -25.74 33.66 -4.35
N GLY A 231 -24.60 34.07 -3.77
CA GLY A 231 -24.06 35.45 -3.81
C GLY A 231 -23.75 36.02 -5.20
N LYS A 232 -23.34 37.29 -5.30
CA LYS A 232 -23.15 38.00 -6.60
C LYS A 232 -22.14 37.34 -7.55
N ASN A 233 -22.26 37.69 -8.83
CA ASN A 233 -21.35 37.25 -9.90
C ASN A 233 -19.93 37.78 -9.69
N ILE A 234 -18.92 36.94 -9.95
CA ILE A 234 -17.50 37.30 -9.89
C ILE A 234 -17.09 37.91 -11.24
N ASN A 235 -16.56 39.14 -11.22
CA ASN A 235 -16.19 39.90 -12.42
C ASN A 235 -14.75 39.63 -12.88
N VAL A 236 -14.56 39.44 -14.18
CA VAL A 236 -13.25 39.34 -14.86
C VAL A 236 -13.05 40.59 -15.71
N ALA A 237 -12.30 41.56 -15.18
CA ALA A 237 -12.11 42.87 -15.81
C ALA A 237 -11.20 42.86 -17.06
N THR A 238 -10.39 41.83 -17.28
CA THR A 238 -9.51 41.72 -18.46
C THR A 238 -9.49 40.29 -19.00
N ALA A 239 -9.54 40.12 -20.31
CA ALA A 239 -9.33 38.80 -20.91
C ALA A 239 -7.89 38.28 -20.69
N GLY A 240 -7.73 36.96 -20.67
CA GLY A 240 -6.43 36.31 -20.51
C GLY A 240 -6.54 34.82 -20.16
N VAL A 241 -5.41 34.12 -20.08
CA VAL A 241 -5.37 32.82 -19.41
C VAL A 241 -5.35 33.06 -17.91
N TYR A 242 -6.13 32.29 -17.15
CA TYR A 242 -6.19 32.35 -15.70
C TYR A 242 -6.16 30.94 -15.12
N THR A 243 -5.49 30.78 -13.97
CA THR A 243 -5.69 29.66 -13.05
C THR A 243 -6.69 30.08 -11.98
N ILE A 244 -7.83 29.40 -11.94
CA ILE A 244 -8.91 29.59 -10.98
C ILE A 244 -8.83 28.47 -9.95
N THR A 245 -8.86 28.80 -8.67
CA THR A 245 -8.86 27.84 -7.55
C THR A 245 -10.11 28.03 -6.69
N LEU A 246 -10.75 26.94 -6.30
CA LEU A 246 -11.96 26.89 -5.47
C LEU A 246 -11.68 26.05 -4.21
N ASP A 247 -11.74 26.68 -3.04
CA ASP A 247 -11.62 26.03 -1.73
C ASP A 247 -12.98 26.05 -1.00
N LEU A 248 -13.66 24.91 -1.06
CA LEU A 248 -14.96 24.70 -0.43
C LEU A 248 -14.89 24.55 1.11
N ALA A 249 -13.71 24.31 1.67
CA ALA A 249 -13.47 24.12 3.09
C ALA A 249 -13.10 25.45 3.78
N ALA A 250 -12.24 26.26 3.16
CA ALA A 250 -11.92 27.61 3.61
C ALA A 250 -12.99 28.66 3.22
N LYS A 251 -13.92 28.30 2.32
CA LYS A 251 -14.91 29.20 1.69
C LYS A 251 -14.24 30.40 1.01
N LYS A 252 -13.25 30.10 0.15
CA LYS A 252 -12.51 31.08 -0.64
C LYS A 252 -12.23 30.61 -2.05
N TYR A 253 -11.97 31.56 -2.94
CA TYR A 253 -11.44 31.29 -4.27
C TYR A 253 -10.25 32.20 -4.59
N THR A 254 -9.53 31.86 -5.66
CA THR A 254 -8.56 32.76 -6.29
C THR A 254 -8.68 32.71 -7.80
N ILE A 255 -8.34 33.82 -8.45
CA ILE A 255 -8.22 33.92 -9.90
C ILE A 255 -6.90 34.65 -10.23
N VAL A 256 -5.92 33.91 -10.74
CA VAL A 256 -4.54 34.39 -10.97
C VAL A 256 -4.20 34.25 -12.46
N LYS A 257 -3.53 35.28 -13.01
CA LYS A 257 -3.18 35.40 -14.43
C LYS A 257 -1.76 34.93 -14.71
#